data_AF-A0A367UHA6-F1
#
_entry.id   AF-A0A367UHA6-F1
#
_cell.length_a   1.000
_cell.length_b   1.000
_cell.length_c   1.000
_cell.angle_alpha   90.00
_cell.angle_beta   90.00
_cell.angle_gamma   90.00
#
_symmetry.space_group_name_H-M   'P 1'
#
loop_
_entity.id
_entity.type
_entity.pdbx_description
1 polymer ?
#
loop_
_entity_poly.entity_id
_entity_poly.type
_entity_poly.pdbx_seq_one_letter_code
_entity_poly.pdbx_strand_id
1 'polypeptide(L)'
;MTNNRLLVSARQAIRAKLNEYLVNGLADSAIQINSGQCIDFADELCGQSGLESISIEAFQTVDQSLDDADDRKFEEGRPLDRCLLSDEWPGVVPPEGMDWDSLDEWAADISLSGGHHVFLMHSEKLFFDAECPEGTPNFLELPFFQRLIQSWKEERDLQADDALRL
;
A
#
# COMPACT_ATOMS: atom_id res chain seq x y z
N MET A 1 27.48 1.80 -8.43
CA MET A 1 26.96 2.72 -9.49
C MET A 1 25.74 2.16 -10.24
N THR A 2 25.33 0.91 -9.97
CA THR A 2 24.22 0.20 -10.65
C THR A 2 22.83 0.61 -10.14
N ASN A 3 22.66 0.86 -8.85
CA ASN A 3 21.34 1.09 -8.24
C ASN A 3 20.63 2.37 -8.70
N ASN A 4 21.38 3.45 -8.93
CA ASN A 4 20.80 4.70 -9.43
C ASN A 4 20.25 4.54 -10.87
N ARG A 5 20.91 3.73 -11.71
CA ARG A 5 20.39 3.43 -13.06
C ARG A 5 19.11 2.61 -13.00
N LEU A 6 19.05 1.59 -12.15
CA LEU A 6 17.84 0.77 -11.97
C LEU A 6 16.68 1.61 -11.47
N LEU A 7 16.90 2.49 -10.49
CA LEU A 7 15.86 3.38 -9.99
C LEU A 7 15.33 4.34 -11.07
N VAL A 8 16.22 4.93 -11.87
CA VAL A 8 15.79 5.77 -13.01
C VAL A 8 14.98 4.96 -14.02
N SER A 9 15.41 3.73 -14.34
CA SER A 9 14.67 2.83 -15.23
C SER A 9 13.31 2.41 -14.65
N ALA A 10 13.21 2.14 -13.36
CA ALA A 10 11.96 1.81 -12.68
C ALA A 10 10.96 2.97 -12.80
N ARG A 11 11.38 4.19 -12.44
CA ARG A 11 10.56 5.41 -12.58
C ARG A 11 10.13 5.66 -14.02
N GLN A 12 10.96 5.34 -15.00
CA GLN A 12 10.61 5.46 -16.42
C GLN A 12 9.59 4.39 -16.85
N ALA A 13 9.79 3.14 -16.43
CA ALA A 13 8.90 2.03 -16.72
C ALA A 13 7.50 2.26 -16.16
N ILE A 14 7.40 2.69 -14.90
CA ILE A 14 6.11 3.00 -14.25
C ILE A 14 5.39 4.13 -14.99
N ARG A 15 6.07 5.24 -15.29
CA ARG A 15 5.47 6.34 -16.06
C ARG A 15 5.03 5.91 -17.46
N ALA A 16 5.84 5.08 -18.13
CA ALA A 16 5.51 4.57 -19.46
C ALA A 16 4.27 3.67 -19.41
N LYS A 17 4.19 2.78 -18.43
CA LYS A 17 3.04 1.88 -18.24
C LYS A 17 1.78 2.64 -17.84
N LEU A 18 1.88 3.63 -16.96
CA LEU A 18 0.78 4.55 -16.64
C LEU A 18 0.27 5.24 -17.92
N ASN A 19 1.16 5.83 -18.70
CA ASN A 19 0.78 6.51 -19.95
C ASN A 19 0.14 5.53 -20.96
N GLU A 20 0.61 4.28 -21.02
CA GLU A 20 0.02 3.25 -21.86
C GLU A 20 -1.45 2.98 -21.47
N TYR A 21 -1.72 2.79 -20.18
CA TYR A 21 -3.09 2.58 -19.67
C TYR A 21 -4.01 3.75 -20.03
N LEU A 22 -3.53 4.98 -19.86
CA LEU A 22 -4.32 6.19 -20.14
C LEU A 22 -4.55 6.41 -21.64
N VAL A 23 -3.51 6.28 -22.47
CA VAL A 23 -3.59 6.55 -23.92
C VAL A 23 -4.43 5.49 -24.64
N ASN A 24 -4.36 4.24 -24.20
CA ASN A 24 -5.14 3.15 -24.78
C ASN A 24 -6.58 3.08 -24.25
N GLY A 25 -6.97 3.97 -23.33
CA GLY A 25 -8.30 3.98 -22.72
C GLY A 25 -8.58 2.75 -21.84
N LEU A 26 -7.54 2.13 -21.29
CA LEU A 26 -7.67 1.02 -20.33
C LEU A 26 -8.06 1.53 -18.94
N ALA A 27 -7.69 2.77 -18.63
CA ALA A 27 -8.10 3.51 -17.44
C ALA A 27 -8.25 5.00 -17.77
N ASP A 28 -9.16 5.68 -17.07
CA ASP A 28 -9.41 7.11 -17.17
C ASP A 28 -8.43 7.93 -16.28
N SER A 29 -7.82 7.29 -15.28
CA SER A 29 -6.88 7.95 -14.35
C SER A 29 -6.00 6.95 -13.61
N ALA A 30 -4.89 7.43 -13.03
CA ALA A 30 -4.06 6.65 -12.12
C ALA A 30 -4.84 6.14 -10.88
N ILE A 31 -5.80 6.93 -10.38
CA ILE A 31 -6.69 6.54 -9.29
C ILE A 31 -7.50 5.29 -9.66
N GLN A 32 -8.06 5.25 -10.87
CA GLN A 32 -8.81 4.08 -11.34
C GLN A 32 -7.94 2.83 -11.42
N ILE A 33 -6.69 2.98 -11.86
CA ILE A 33 -5.74 1.86 -11.89
C ILE A 33 -5.57 1.33 -10.46
N ASN A 34 -5.24 2.19 -9.51
CA ASN A 34 -5.01 1.79 -8.12
C ASN A 34 -6.26 1.18 -7.44
N SER A 35 -7.46 1.63 -7.81
CA SER A 35 -8.73 1.17 -7.24
C SER A 35 -9.36 -0.05 -7.92
N GLY A 36 -8.79 -0.58 -9.00
CA GLY A 36 -9.42 -1.72 -9.69
C GLY A 36 -8.56 -2.52 -10.68
N GLN A 37 -7.37 -2.04 -11.03
CA GLN A 37 -6.45 -2.68 -11.98
C GLN A 37 -5.02 -2.75 -11.42
N CYS A 38 -4.85 -2.60 -10.11
CA CYS A 38 -3.55 -2.49 -9.46
C CYS A 38 -2.71 -3.77 -9.60
N ILE A 39 -3.37 -4.94 -9.55
CA ILE A 39 -2.73 -6.25 -9.74
C ILE A 39 -2.14 -6.34 -11.15
N ASP A 40 -2.95 -6.15 -12.19
CA ASP A 40 -2.49 -6.22 -13.58
C ASP A 40 -1.36 -5.22 -13.84
N PHE A 41 -1.51 -3.99 -13.35
CA PHE A 41 -0.49 -2.95 -13.49
C PHE A 41 0.84 -3.33 -12.82
N ALA A 42 0.80 -3.85 -11.59
CA ALA A 42 1.98 -4.27 -10.85
C ALA A 42 2.63 -5.52 -11.47
N ASP A 43 1.84 -6.52 -11.86
CA ASP A 43 2.34 -7.75 -12.47
C ASP A 43 3.02 -7.49 -13.81
N GLU A 44 2.49 -6.58 -14.62
CA GLU A 44 3.11 -6.16 -15.87
C GLU A 44 4.48 -5.47 -15.67
N LEU A 45 4.77 -4.94 -14.49
CA LEU A 45 6.03 -4.26 -14.13
C LEU A 45 6.95 -5.14 -13.26
N CYS A 46 6.42 -6.19 -12.64
CA CYS A 46 7.15 -7.07 -11.73
C CYS A 46 8.34 -7.73 -12.44
N GLY A 47 9.48 -7.80 -11.75
CA GLY A 47 10.74 -8.32 -12.28
C GLY A 47 11.50 -7.35 -13.20
N GLN A 48 10.95 -6.17 -13.49
CA GLN A 48 11.61 -5.16 -14.32
C GLN A 48 12.31 -4.12 -13.47
N SER A 49 13.52 -3.71 -13.88
CA SER A 49 14.25 -2.60 -13.24
C SER A 49 14.39 -2.71 -11.72
N GLY A 50 14.42 -3.94 -11.16
CA GLY A 50 14.50 -4.16 -9.72
C GLY A 50 13.20 -3.93 -8.96
N LEU A 51 12.05 -3.97 -9.65
CA LEU A 51 10.71 -3.90 -9.09
C LEU A 51 10.18 -5.31 -8.76
N GLU A 52 9.47 -5.41 -7.65
CA GLU A 52 8.73 -6.59 -7.19
C GLU A 52 7.31 -6.16 -6.83
N SER A 53 6.31 -6.99 -7.14
CA SER A 53 4.93 -6.76 -6.68
C SER A 53 4.80 -7.18 -5.21
N ILE A 54 4.10 -6.36 -4.44
CA ILE A 54 3.89 -6.56 -3.01
C ILE A 54 2.51 -6.02 -2.62
N SER A 55 1.97 -6.53 -1.51
CA SER A 55 0.72 -6.06 -0.92
C SER A 55 0.91 -5.75 0.55
N ILE A 56 -0.08 -5.13 1.18
CA ILE A 56 0.04 -4.69 2.59
C ILE A 56 0.20 -5.86 3.57
N GLU A 57 -0.31 -7.03 3.21
CA GLU A 57 -0.24 -8.27 3.99
C GLU A 57 1.21 -8.71 4.24
N ALA A 58 2.14 -8.33 3.35
CA ALA A 58 3.57 -8.60 3.54
C ALA A 58 4.19 -7.84 4.74
N PHE A 59 3.51 -6.81 5.25
CA PHE A 59 3.93 -5.99 6.38
C PHE A 59 3.13 -6.27 7.65
N GLN A 60 2.17 -7.19 7.61
CA GLN A 60 1.31 -7.50 8.75
C GLN A 60 1.90 -8.61 9.62
N THR A 61 1.56 -8.60 10.92
CA THR A 61 1.96 -9.67 11.83
C THR A 61 1.34 -11.00 11.41
N VAL A 62 2.16 -12.03 11.21
CA VAL A 62 1.69 -13.39 10.94
C VAL A 62 1.53 -14.15 12.24
N ASP A 63 0.31 -14.41 12.66
CA ASP A 63 0.04 -15.39 13.72
C ASP A 63 0.36 -16.80 13.17
N GLN A 64 1.48 -17.36 13.63
CA GLN A 64 1.94 -18.70 13.28
C GLN A 64 1.09 -19.82 13.92
N SER A 65 0.22 -19.48 14.87
CA SER A 65 -0.67 -20.45 15.52
C SER A 65 -1.94 -20.75 14.71
N LEU A 66 -2.24 -19.93 13.69
CA LEU A 66 -3.31 -20.18 12.74
C LEU A 66 -2.80 -21.05 11.59
N ASP A 67 -3.47 -22.19 11.40
CA ASP A 67 -3.20 -23.14 10.32
C ASP A 67 -3.31 -22.44 8.96
N ASP A 68 -2.48 -22.83 7.99
CA ASP A 68 -2.50 -22.28 6.63
C ASP A 68 -3.81 -22.61 5.88
N ALA A 69 -4.59 -23.57 6.42
CA ALA A 69 -5.92 -23.92 5.95
C ALA A 69 -7.07 -23.14 6.63
N ASP A 70 -6.76 -22.23 7.55
CA ASP A 70 -7.76 -21.38 8.21
C ASP A 70 -7.95 -20.08 7.42
N ASP A 71 -9.04 -19.99 6.67
CA ASP A 71 -9.35 -18.82 5.85
C ASP A 71 -9.47 -17.52 6.70
N ARG A 72 -9.77 -17.64 8.00
CA ARG A 72 -9.75 -16.51 8.95
C ARG A 72 -8.36 -15.89 9.12
N LYS A 73 -7.31 -16.60 8.70
CA LYS A 73 -5.93 -16.08 8.71
C LYS A 73 -5.78 -14.84 7.82
N PHE A 74 -6.64 -14.70 6.81
CA PHE A 74 -6.59 -13.61 5.83
C PHE A 74 -7.84 -12.72 5.83
N GLU A 75 -8.92 -13.11 6.55
CA GLU A 75 -10.19 -12.35 6.55
C GLU A 75 -10.22 -11.19 7.56
N GLU A 76 -9.41 -11.21 8.61
CA GLU A 76 -9.33 -10.12 9.60
C GLU A 76 -8.03 -9.36 9.38
N GLY A 77 -8.12 -8.04 9.19
CA GLY A 77 -6.93 -7.19 9.12
C GLY A 77 -6.13 -7.30 10.40
N ARG A 78 -4.82 -7.05 10.29
CA ARG A 78 -3.89 -7.23 11.40
C ARG A 78 -3.02 -6.00 11.59
N PRO A 79 -2.52 -5.80 12.82
CA PRO A 79 -1.44 -4.86 13.09
C PRO A 79 -0.28 -5.04 12.12
N LEU A 80 0.42 -3.94 11.84
CA LEU A 80 1.66 -4.01 11.08
C LEU A 80 2.77 -4.59 11.98
N ASP A 81 3.63 -5.42 11.40
CA ASP A 81 4.80 -5.94 12.11
C ASP A 81 5.83 -4.82 12.27
N ARG A 82 5.73 -4.10 13.39
CA ARG A 82 6.60 -2.97 13.73
C ARG A 82 8.08 -3.38 13.79
N CYS A 83 8.38 -4.61 14.19
CA CYS A 83 9.77 -5.09 14.25
C CYS A 83 10.32 -5.26 12.85
N LEU A 84 9.58 -5.97 11.99
CA LEU A 84 9.90 -6.13 10.58
C LEU A 84 10.07 -4.77 9.89
N LEU A 85 9.13 -3.83 10.08
CA LEU A 85 9.22 -2.49 9.51
C LEU A 85 10.47 -1.75 10.02
N SER A 86 10.75 -1.79 11.33
CA SER A 86 11.93 -1.12 11.88
C SER A 86 13.27 -1.68 11.37
N ASP A 87 13.32 -2.99 11.11
CA ASP A 87 14.53 -3.68 10.69
C ASP A 87 14.76 -3.58 9.18
N GLU A 88 13.71 -3.80 8.38
CA GLU A 88 13.81 -3.95 6.92
C GLU A 88 13.37 -2.70 6.13
N TRP A 89 12.53 -1.85 6.72
CA TRP A 89 11.95 -0.66 6.10
C TRP A 89 11.83 0.52 7.07
N PRO A 90 12.94 1.01 7.67
CA PRO A 90 12.91 2.03 8.73
C PRO A 90 12.34 3.40 8.29
N GLY A 91 12.13 3.60 6.98
CA GLY A 91 11.44 4.76 6.44
C GLY A 91 9.91 4.69 6.58
N VAL A 92 9.34 3.50 6.82
CA VAL A 92 7.92 3.31 7.06
C VAL A 92 7.62 3.71 8.49
N VAL A 93 6.91 4.83 8.62
CA VAL A 93 6.49 5.41 9.91
C VAL A 93 5.02 5.83 9.82
N PRO A 94 4.31 5.96 10.96
CA PRO A 94 2.94 6.45 10.97
C PRO A 94 2.82 7.81 10.25
N PRO A 95 1.75 8.01 9.47
CA PRO A 95 1.47 9.31 8.87
C PRO A 95 1.32 10.41 9.92
N GLU A 96 1.42 11.67 9.50
CA GLU A 96 1.20 12.81 10.39
C GLU A 96 -0.16 12.72 11.10
N GLY A 97 -0.15 12.96 12.40
CA GLY A 97 -1.33 12.88 13.26
C GLY A 97 -1.79 11.46 13.62
N MET A 98 -1.00 10.42 13.30
CA MET A 98 -1.20 9.07 13.81
C MET A 98 0.00 8.61 14.63
N ASP A 99 -0.27 7.91 15.72
CA ASP A 99 0.72 7.07 16.38
C ASP A 99 0.63 5.63 15.83
N TRP A 100 1.55 4.78 16.29
CA TRP A 100 1.58 3.39 15.87
C TRP A 100 0.35 2.59 16.31
N ASP A 101 -0.27 2.96 17.44
CA ASP A 101 -1.46 2.26 17.93
C ASP A 101 -2.66 2.58 17.02
N SER A 102 -2.83 3.84 16.62
CA SER A 102 -3.83 4.26 15.62
C SER A 102 -3.59 3.60 14.26
N LEU A 103 -2.33 3.41 13.88
CA LEU A 103 -1.98 2.75 12.61
C LEU A 103 -2.33 1.25 12.63
N ASP A 104 -2.12 0.58 13.76
CA ASP A 104 -2.48 -0.83 13.91
C ASP A 104 -3.99 -1.04 13.91
N GLU A 105 -4.75 -0.12 14.53
CA GLU A 105 -6.22 -0.11 14.44
C GLU A 105 -6.69 0.07 12.99
N TRP A 106 -6.11 1.04 12.26
CA TRP A 106 -6.41 1.25 10.85
C TRP A 106 -6.07 0.01 9.99
N ALA A 107 -4.90 -0.59 10.19
CA ALA A 107 -4.48 -1.77 9.44
C ALA A 107 -5.38 -2.98 9.70
N ALA A 108 -5.95 -3.08 10.90
CA ALA A 108 -6.94 -4.09 11.24
C ALA A 108 -8.29 -3.83 10.56
N ASP A 109 -8.75 -2.59 10.53
CA ASP A 109 -10.04 -2.21 9.96
C ASP A 109 -10.06 -2.23 8.43
N ILE A 110 -8.94 -1.89 7.78
CA ILE A 110 -8.92 -1.72 6.33
C ILE A 110 -9.00 -3.02 5.54
N SER A 111 -8.48 -4.14 6.06
CA SER A 111 -8.65 -5.43 5.38
C SER A 111 -10.13 -5.84 5.28
N LEU A 112 -11.00 -5.29 6.12
CA LEU A 112 -12.45 -5.52 6.07
C LEU A 112 -13.18 -4.64 5.04
N SER A 113 -12.59 -3.52 4.60
CA SER A 113 -13.30 -2.49 3.81
C SER A 113 -12.60 -2.02 2.53
N GLY A 114 -11.26 -2.03 2.49
CA GLY A 114 -10.45 -1.40 1.43
C GLY A 114 -10.08 -2.30 0.25
N GLY A 115 -10.28 -3.61 0.36
CA GLY A 115 -9.86 -4.59 -0.64
C GLY A 115 -8.33 -4.77 -0.72
N HIS A 116 -7.90 -5.77 -1.49
CA HIS A 116 -6.49 -6.10 -1.67
C HIS A 116 -5.82 -5.16 -2.68
N HIS A 117 -4.94 -4.29 -2.21
CA HIS A 117 -4.16 -3.40 -3.08
C HIS A 117 -2.73 -3.93 -3.29
N VAL A 118 -2.36 -4.11 -4.55
CA VAL A 118 -1.00 -4.50 -4.96
C VAL A 118 -0.28 -3.27 -5.48
N PHE A 119 0.94 -3.08 -5.01
CA PHE A 119 1.84 -2.02 -5.42
C PHE A 119 3.24 -2.60 -5.65
N LEU A 120 4.19 -1.74 -6.01
CA LEU A 120 5.54 -2.15 -6.38
C LEU A 120 6.55 -1.73 -5.32
N MET A 121 7.50 -2.60 -5.02
CA MET A 121 8.68 -2.30 -4.22
C MET A 121 9.92 -2.35 -5.11
N HIS A 122 10.79 -1.37 -4.99
CA HIS A 122 12.12 -1.40 -5.60
C HIS A 122 13.18 -1.86 -4.61
N SER A 123 14.24 -2.51 -5.11
CA SER A 123 15.43 -2.92 -4.34
C SER A 123 16.09 -1.84 -3.46
N GLU A 124 15.83 -0.55 -3.73
CA GLU A 124 16.25 0.59 -2.90
C GLU A 124 15.27 0.92 -1.77
N LYS A 125 14.37 -0.02 -1.44
CA LYS A 125 13.34 0.12 -0.39
C LYS A 125 12.44 1.34 -0.62
N LEU A 126 12.06 1.56 -1.88
CA LEU A 126 11.08 2.56 -2.30
C LEU A 126 9.83 1.85 -2.80
N PHE A 127 8.66 2.42 -2.51
CA PHE A 127 7.35 1.92 -2.88
C PHE A 127 6.74 2.79 -3.98
N PHE A 128 6.11 2.16 -4.96
CA PHE A 128 5.54 2.81 -6.13
C PHE A 128 4.17 2.24 -6.44
N ASP A 129 3.32 3.06 -7.02
CA ASP A 129 2.06 2.65 -7.64
C ASP A 129 1.80 3.55 -8.88
N ALA A 130 0.60 3.46 -9.45
CA ALA A 130 0.25 4.28 -10.61
C ALA A 130 0.19 5.78 -10.29
N GLU A 131 -0.10 6.16 -9.04
CA GLU A 131 -0.24 7.56 -8.61
C GLU A 131 1.09 8.17 -8.13
N CYS A 132 2.08 7.35 -7.76
CA CYS A 132 3.37 7.76 -7.23
C CYS A 132 4.54 7.17 -8.04
N PRO A 133 4.74 7.60 -9.31
CA PRO A 133 5.80 7.07 -10.17
C PRO A 133 7.22 7.44 -9.72
N GLU A 134 7.39 8.41 -8.81
CA GLU A 134 8.71 8.74 -8.22
C GLU A 134 9.10 7.80 -7.08
N GLY A 135 8.10 7.15 -6.50
CA GLY A 135 8.19 6.32 -5.31
C GLY A 135 8.42 7.08 -4.01
N THR A 136 8.10 6.42 -2.90
CA THR A 136 8.29 6.91 -1.52
C THR A 136 8.96 5.84 -0.65
N PRO A 137 9.80 6.19 0.33
CA PRO A 137 10.31 5.22 1.31
C PRO A 137 9.25 4.72 2.29
N ASN A 138 8.05 5.32 2.29
CA ASN A 138 6.96 4.98 3.19
C ASN A 138 5.70 4.67 2.39
N PHE A 139 5.31 3.41 2.25
CA PHE A 139 4.13 3.05 1.44
C PHE A 139 2.85 3.73 1.96
N LEU A 140 2.78 4.08 3.24
CA LEU A 140 1.65 4.80 3.82
C LEU A 140 1.48 6.20 3.21
N GLU A 141 2.51 6.77 2.59
CA GLU A 141 2.46 8.04 1.84
C GLU A 141 1.94 7.88 0.40
N LEU A 142 1.72 6.65 -0.09
CA LEU A 142 1.10 6.46 -1.39
C LEU A 142 -0.32 7.05 -1.36
N PRO A 143 -0.74 7.79 -2.40
CA PRO A 143 -2.04 8.44 -2.42
C PRO A 143 -3.23 7.52 -2.17
N PHE A 144 -3.13 6.25 -2.60
CA PHE A 144 -4.13 5.23 -2.31
C PHE A 144 -4.34 5.02 -0.80
N PHE A 145 -3.27 4.75 -0.05
CA PHE A 145 -3.33 4.55 1.40
C PHE A 145 -3.71 5.83 2.15
N GLN A 146 -3.22 6.99 1.71
CA GLN A 146 -3.60 8.28 2.31
C GLN A 146 -5.11 8.53 2.27
N ARG A 147 -5.78 8.20 1.14
CA ARG A 147 -7.24 8.30 1.05
C ARG A 147 -7.94 7.38 2.03
N LEU A 148 -7.46 6.14 2.18
CA LEU A 148 -8.08 5.16 3.07
C LEU A 148 -7.89 5.52 4.54
N ILE A 149 -6.70 6.01 4.90
CA ILE A 149 -6.42 6.55 6.23
C ILE A 149 -7.34 7.75 6.51
N GLN A 150 -7.51 8.65 5.56
CA GLN A 150 -8.37 9.81 5.72
C GLN A 150 -9.84 9.41 5.90
N SER A 151 -10.36 8.50 5.07
CA SER A 151 -11.72 7.99 5.21
C SER A 151 -11.96 7.31 6.55
N TRP A 152 -10.99 6.50 7.02
CA TRP A 152 -11.08 5.87 8.34
C TRP A 152 -11.10 6.88 9.50
N LYS A 153 -10.29 7.95 9.42
CA LYS A 153 -10.32 9.04 10.41
C LYS A 153 -11.69 9.72 10.45
N GLU A 154 -12.24 10.05 9.27
CA GLU A 154 -13.56 10.70 9.15
C GLU A 154 -14.69 9.82 9.69
N GLU A 155 -14.67 8.51 9.42
CA GLU A 155 -15.66 7.56 9.94
C GLU A 155 -15.62 7.47 11.47
N ARG A 156 -14.42 7.47 12.07
CA ARG A 156 -14.27 7.45 13.53
C ARG A 156 -14.76 8.75 14.18
N ASP A 157 -14.44 9.90 13.59
CA ASP A 157 -14.89 11.19 14.09
C ASP A 157 -16.42 11.28 14.07
N LEU A 158 -17.08 10.79 13.01
CA LEU A 158 -18.54 10.72 12.93
C LEU A 158 -19.14 9.81 14.02
N GLN A 159 -18.54 8.65 14.27
CA GLN A 159 -19.01 7.73 15.32
C GLN A 159 -18.85 8.32 16.73
N ALA A 160 -17.75 9.04 16.98
CA ALA A 160 -17.52 9.71 18.25
C ALA A 160 -18.55 10.83 18.51
N ASP A 161 -18.88 11.61 17.47
CA ASP A 161 -19.89 12.67 17.55
C ASP A 161 -21.30 12.12 17.82
N ASP A 162 -21.66 10.99 17.21
CA ASP A 162 -22.95 10.34 17.45
C ASP A 162 -23.04 9.71 18.85
N ALA A 163 -21.94 9.15 19.36
CA ALA A 163 -21.87 8.63 20.73
C ALA A 163 -22.02 9.71 21.80
N LEU A 164 -21.59 10.95 21.52
CA LEU A 164 -21.75 12.11 22.42
C LEU A 164 -23.16 12.72 22.40
N ARG A 165 -24.01 12.34 21.44
CA ARG A 165 -25.39 12.81 21.29
C ARG A 165 -26.43 11.90 21.93
N LEU A 166 -26.01 10.75 22.47
CA LEU A 166 -26.84 9.76 23.18
C LEU A 166 -26.68 9.89 24.71
#